data_AF-A0A925FE42-F1
#
_entry.id   AF-A0A925FE42-F1
#
_cell.length_a   1.000
_cell.length_b   1.000
_cell.length_c   1.000
_cell.angle_alpha   90.00
_cell.angle_beta   90.00
_cell.angle_gamma   90.00
#
_symmetry.space_group_name_H-M   'P 1'
#
loop_
_entity.id
_entity.type
_entity.pdbx_description
1 polymer ?
#
loop_
_entity_poly.entity_id
_entity_poly.type
_entity_poly.pdbx_seq_one_letter_code
_entity_poly.pdbx_strand_id
1 'polypeptide(L)'
;MKTPTEVHAARLTGESVAGSIVVEVYALSDVGRTREHNEDAYIVSDLSRGTPLEFDSSVQQHVGSRGVLFMVADGMGGAAAGELASATAVDVVLRHLREQWTASSTVNPDEFVGALERAAVTANGVIYR
;
A
#
# COMPACT_ATOMS: atom_id res chain seq x y z
N MET A 1 -8.33 3.46 -25.10
CA MET A 1 -9.45 3.49 -24.15
C MET A 1 -9.66 2.06 -23.71
N LYS A 2 -8.98 1.62 -22.63
CA LYS A 2 -9.16 0.27 -22.09
C LYS A 2 -10.33 0.36 -21.12
N THR A 3 -11.42 -0.31 -21.46
CA THR A 3 -12.61 -0.47 -20.63
C THR A 3 -12.20 -1.01 -19.27
N PRO A 4 -12.75 -0.53 -18.14
CA PRO A 4 -12.56 -1.18 -16.85
C PRO A 4 -13.15 -2.59 -16.95
N THR A 5 -12.30 -3.60 -16.88
CA THR A 5 -12.75 -4.98 -16.63
C THR A 5 -13.41 -4.97 -15.27
N GLU A 6 -14.70 -5.29 -15.21
CA GLU A 6 -15.41 -5.45 -13.94
C GLU A 6 -14.65 -6.48 -13.09
N VAL A 7 -13.98 -6.01 -12.02
CA VAL A 7 -13.41 -6.86 -11.00
C VAL A 7 -14.54 -7.42 -10.15
N HIS A 8 -15.20 -8.46 -10.65
CA HIS A 8 -16.01 -9.34 -9.81
C HIS A 8 -15.04 -10.25 -9.05
N ALA A 9 -14.67 -9.86 -7.83
CA ALA A 9 -14.00 -10.76 -6.90
C ALA A 9 -14.94 -11.96 -6.68
N ALA A 10 -14.56 -13.12 -7.23
CA ALA A 10 -15.34 -14.34 -7.07
C ALA A 10 -15.39 -14.69 -5.59
N ARG A 11 -16.58 -14.91 -5.03
CA ARG A 11 -16.71 -15.34 -3.64
C ARG A 11 -16.23 -16.79 -3.53
N LEU A 12 -15.02 -16.98 -3.03
CA LEU A 12 -14.40 -18.31 -2.95
C LEU A 12 -15.00 -19.12 -1.82
N THR A 13 -15.46 -20.32 -2.15
CA THR A 13 -16.02 -21.34 -1.25
C THR A 13 -14.90 -22.20 -0.68
N GLY A 14 -13.96 -21.59 0.04
CA GLY A 14 -12.99 -22.31 0.89
C GLY A 14 -13.51 -22.36 2.33
N GLU A 15 -13.27 -23.46 3.05
CA GLU A 15 -13.58 -23.54 4.49
C GLU A 15 -12.88 -22.39 5.23
N SER A 16 -13.68 -21.39 5.60
CA SER A 16 -13.24 -20.29 6.43
C SER A 16 -12.88 -20.87 7.79
N VAL A 17 -11.59 -20.91 8.12
CA VAL A 17 -11.15 -21.01 9.51
C VAL A 17 -11.69 -19.74 10.17
N ALA A 18 -12.74 -19.89 10.97
CA ALA A 18 -13.47 -18.78 11.58
C ALA A 18 -12.49 -17.76 12.16
N GLY A 19 -12.41 -16.58 11.54
CA GLY A 19 -11.53 -15.48 11.97
C GLY A 19 -10.35 -15.14 11.05
N SER A 20 -10.08 -15.88 9.97
CA SER A 20 -9.04 -15.50 8.99
C SER A 20 -9.61 -14.57 7.91
N ILE A 21 -9.00 -13.39 7.73
CA ILE A 21 -9.35 -12.45 6.65
C ILE A 21 -8.48 -12.78 5.44
N VAL A 22 -9.11 -12.95 4.28
CA VAL A 22 -8.44 -13.14 2.99
C VAL A 22 -8.83 -11.99 2.08
N VAL A 23 -7.85 -11.43 1.39
CA VAL A 23 -8.03 -10.38 0.38
C VAL A 23 -7.61 -10.92 -0.98
N GLU A 24 -8.40 -10.63 -2.01
CA GLU A 24 -7.98 -10.74 -3.40
C GLU A 24 -7.67 -9.34 -3.89
N VAL A 25 -6.43 -9.10 -4.31
CA VAL A 25 -5.93 -7.76 -4.65
C VAL A 25 -5.18 -7.77 -5.97
N TYR A 26 -5.37 -6.70 -6.74
CA TYR A 26 -4.58 -6.35 -7.90
C TYR A 26 -4.31 -4.85 -7.86
N ALA A 27 -3.16 -4.41 -8.33
CA ALA A 27 -2.81 -3.00 -8.41
C ALA A 27 -2.20 -2.67 -9.78
N LEU A 28 -2.57 -1.50 -10.30
CA LEU A 28 -2.13 -1.00 -11.59
C LEU A 28 -2.20 0.53 -11.56
N SER A 29 -1.23 1.19 -12.19
CA SER A 29 -1.29 2.62 -12.48
C SER A 29 -0.90 2.86 -13.94
N ASP A 30 -1.37 3.98 -14.51
CA ASP A 30 -1.20 4.36 -15.91
C ASP A 30 -0.93 5.87 -15.98
N VAL A 31 0.03 6.29 -16.82
CA VAL A 31 0.38 7.71 -17.02
C VAL A 31 -0.80 8.55 -17.56
N GLY A 32 -1.78 7.89 -18.18
CA GLY A 32 -2.90 8.55 -18.83
C GLY A 32 -2.53 9.07 -20.21
N ARG A 33 -3.27 10.09 -20.68
CA ARG A 33 -3.19 10.58 -22.08
C ARG A 33 -2.44 11.90 -22.25
N THR A 34 -2.12 12.57 -21.14
CA THR A 34 -1.73 13.99 -21.17
C THR A 34 -0.40 14.24 -20.49
N ARG A 35 -0.02 13.44 -19.50
CA ARG A 35 1.26 13.56 -18.82
C ARG A 35 2.35 12.80 -19.58
N GLU A 36 3.58 13.27 -19.44
CA GLU A 36 4.77 12.60 -19.98
C GLU A 36 5.26 11.47 -19.05
N HIS A 37 5.03 11.63 -17.74
CA HIS A 37 5.49 10.72 -16.69
C HIS A 37 4.34 10.37 -15.74
N ASN A 38 4.41 9.17 -15.16
CA ASN A 38 3.49 8.74 -14.13
C ASN A 38 4.01 9.18 -12.76
N GLU A 39 3.26 10.06 -12.09
CA GLU A 39 3.61 10.56 -10.76
C GLU A 39 2.89 9.78 -9.65
N ASP A 40 2.14 8.72 -10.00
CA ASP A 40 1.51 7.83 -9.03
C ASP A 40 2.50 6.76 -8.55
N ALA A 41 2.43 6.43 -7.26
CA ALA A 41 3.06 5.24 -6.69
C ALA A 41 2.06 4.46 -5.86
N TYR A 42 2.20 3.15 -5.81
CA TYR A 42 1.41 2.30 -4.92
C TYR A 42 2.27 1.24 -4.25
N ILE A 43 1.80 0.75 -3.10
CA ILE A 43 2.39 -0.41 -2.44
C ILE A 43 1.29 -1.24 -1.77
N VAL A 44 1.41 -2.56 -1.88
CA VAL A 44 0.58 -3.51 -1.15
C VAL A 44 1.48 -4.43 -0.36
N SER A 45 1.32 -4.49 0.95
CA SER A 45 2.20 -5.30 1.79
C SER A 45 1.55 -5.77 3.08
N ASP A 46 1.68 -7.06 3.38
CA ASP A 46 1.40 -7.59 4.72
C ASP A 46 2.46 -7.04 5.69
N LEU A 47 2.00 -6.30 6.71
CA LEU A 47 2.88 -5.64 7.68
C LEU A 47 3.58 -6.65 8.60
N SER A 48 3.13 -7.91 8.68
CA SER A 48 3.79 -9.00 9.39
C SER A 48 4.84 -9.74 8.56
N ARG A 49 4.97 -9.45 7.25
CA ARG A 49 5.76 -10.27 6.32
C ARG A 49 6.75 -9.44 5.48
N GLY A 50 7.57 -10.18 4.72
CA GLY A 50 8.76 -9.72 3.98
C GLY A 50 8.49 -8.71 2.87
N THR A 51 8.73 -9.05 1.61
CA THR A 51 8.67 -8.09 0.50
C THR A 51 7.23 -7.63 0.19
N PRO A 52 7.03 -6.39 -0.32
CA PRO A 52 5.76 -5.98 -0.92
C PRO A 52 5.30 -6.94 -2.02
N LEU A 53 4.00 -6.95 -2.30
CA LEU A 53 3.43 -7.74 -3.39
C LEU A 53 3.71 -7.09 -4.74
N GLU A 54 4.03 -7.93 -5.72
CA GLU A 54 4.14 -7.58 -7.14
C GLU A 54 2.95 -8.18 -7.89
N PHE A 55 2.54 -7.54 -9.00
CA PHE A 55 1.26 -7.83 -9.65
C PHE A 55 1.41 -8.06 -11.16
N ASP A 56 1.45 -9.33 -11.55
CA ASP A 56 1.16 -9.75 -12.95
C ASP A 56 -0.32 -10.13 -13.14
N SER A 57 -0.98 -10.55 -12.06
CA SER A 57 -2.41 -10.88 -11.98
C SER A 57 -2.95 -10.59 -10.58
N SER A 58 -4.24 -10.82 -10.32
CA SER A 58 -4.76 -10.77 -8.95
C SER A 58 -4.04 -11.79 -8.06
N VAL A 59 -3.74 -11.38 -6.83
CA VAL A 59 -3.09 -12.19 -5.81
C VAL A 59 -4.05 -12.35 -4.64
N GLN A 60 -4.22 -13.59 -4.18
CA GLN A 60 -4.89 -13.86 -2.91
C GLN A 60 -3.87 -13.85 -1.77
N GLN A 61 -4.15 -13.03 -0.75
CA GLN A 61 -3.29 -12.87 0.41
C GLN A 61 -4.11 -13.09 1.68
N HIS A 62 -3.61 -13.95 2.57
CA HIS A 62 -4.11 -14.02 3.94
C HIS A 62 -3.59 -12.81 4.72
N VAL A 63 -4.47 -12.11 5.42
CA VAL A 63 -4.09 -10.97 6.25
C VAL A 63 -3.33 -11.48 7.48
N GLY A 64 -2.06 -11.09 7.60
CA GLY A 64 -1.23 -11.37 8.76
C GLY A 64 -1.70 -10.68 10.03
N SER A 65 -1.07 -11.03 11.15
CA SER A 65 -1.41 -10.53 12.50
C SER A 65 -1.30 -9.01 12.68
N ARG A 66 -0.58 -8.31 11.79
CA ARG A 66 -0.38 -6.85 11.80
C ARG A 66 -1.17 -6.12 10.72
N GLY A 67 -2.00 -6.83 9.96
CA GLY A 67 -2.78 -6.27 8.86
C GLY A 67 -2.00 -6.18 7.54
N VAL A 68 -2.71 -5.74 6.50
CA VAL A 68 -2.13 -5.46 5.17
C VAL A 68 -2.25 -3.96 4.92
N LEU A 69 -1.16 -3.33 4.51
CA LEU A 69 -1.14 -1.97 4.02
C LEU A 69 -1.46 -1.97 2.52
N PHE A 70 -2.48 -1.21 2.14
CA PHE A 70 -2.75 -0.80 0.77
C PHE A 70 -2.58 0.71 0.73
N MET A 71 -1.64 1.20 -0.06
CA MET A 71 -1.36 2.63 -0.13
C MET A 71 -1.13 3.06 -1.57
N VAL A 72 -1.67 4.23 -1.88
CA VAL A 72 -1.43 4.98 -3.12
C VAL A 72 -0.95 6.38 -2.75
N ALA A 73 -0.07 6.94 -3.56
CA ALA A 73 0.40 8.32 -3.44
C ALA A 73 0.40 8.97 -4.83
N ASP A 74 -0.15 10.17 -4.93
CA ASP A 74 -0.14 11.02 -6.13
C ASP A 74 0.90 12.13 -5.90
N GLY A 75 1.96 12.12 -6.70
CA GLY A 75 3.07 13.06 -6.60
C GLY A 75 2.74 14.40 -7.26
N MET A 76 2.88 15.49 -6.50
CA MET A 76 2.71 16.85 -7.03
C MET A 76 4.06 17.58 -7.01
N GLY A 77 4.63 17.89 -8.19
CA GLY A 77 5.91 18.61 -8.26
C GLY A 77 6.45 18.94 -9.64
N GLY A 78 5.77 18.53 -10.72
CA GLY A 78 6.37 18.47 -12.05
C GLY A 78 7.15 17.17 -12.22
N ALA A 79 7.24 16.66 -13.45
CA ALA A 79 7.48 15.24 -13.75
C ALA A 79 8.47 14.50 -12.82
N ALA A 80 9.72 14.95 -12.74
CA ALA A 80 10.76 14.25 -11.98
C ALA A 80 10.61 14.40 -10.45
N ALA A 81 10.04 15.51 -9.97
CA ALA A 81 9.84 15.75 -8.54
C ALA A 81 8.59 15.03 -8.02
N GLY A 82 7.52 14.95 -8.83
CA GLY A 82 6.30 14.22 -8.50
C GLY A 82 6.55 12.72 -8.37
N GLU A 83 7.19 12.10 -9.37
CA GLU A 83 7.55 10.67 -9.35
C GLU A 83 8.40 10.30 -8.12
N LEU A 84 9.44 11.10 -7.84
CA LEU A 84 10.28 10.86 -6.67
C LEU A 84 9.51 11.04 -5.35
N ALA A 85 8.63 12.05 -5.27
CA ALA A 85 7.86 12.33 -4.06
C ALA A 85 6.89 11.20 -3.72
N SER A 86 6.12 10.69 -4.69
CA SER A 86 5.16 9.61 -4.46
C SER A 86 5.85 8.28 -4.14
N ALA A 87 6.94 7.95 -4.85
CA ALA A 87 7.76 6.77 -4.56
C ALA A 87 8.35 6.83 -3.14
N THR A 88 8.87 8.00 -2.74
CA THR A 88 9.40 8.24 -1.39
C THR A 88 8.31 8.11 -0.34
N ALA A 89 7.10 8.60 -0.61
CA ALA A 89 5.99 8.55 0.34
C ALA A 89 5.61 7.09 0.69
N VAL A 90 5.41 6.24 -0.33
CA VAL A 90 5.01 4.84 -0.10
C VAL A 90 6.12 4.02 0.56
N ASP A 91 7.39 4.24 0.20
CA ASP A 91 8.54 3.55 0.80
C ASP A 91 8.73 3.92 2.27
N VAL A 92 8.78 5.22 2.59
CA VAL A 92 9.01 5.69 3.96
C VAL A 92 7.87 5.28 4.88
N VAL A 93 6.61 5.35 4.42
CA VAL A 93 5.46 4.93 5.22
C VAL A 93 5.52 3.44 5.53
N LEU A 94 5.76 2.59 4.52
CA LEU A 94 5.86 1.15 4.74
C LEU A 94 6.99 0.81 5.71
N ARG A 95 8.18 1.40 5.51
CA ARG A 95 9.34 1.16 6.37
C ARG A 95 9.05 1.56 7.82
N HIS A 96 8.46 2.74 8.04
CA HIS A 96 8.15 3.22 9.38
C HIS A 96 7.11 2.34 10.09
N LEU A 97 6.07 1.91 9.37
CA LEU A 97 5.09 0.97 9.92
C LEU A 97 5.74 -0.38 10.25
N ARG A 98 6.62 -0.90 9.40
CA ARG A 98 7.35 -2.13 9.71
C ARG A 98 8.23 -1.99 10.95
N GLU A 99 8.93 -0.89 11.11
CA GLU A 99 9.83 -0.68 12.26
C GLU A 99 9.06 -0.43 13.57
N GLN A 100 8.02 0.39 13.54
CA GLN A 100 7.38 0.92 14.74
C GLN A 100 6.08 0.19 15.10
N TRP A 101 5.26 -0.19 14.12
CA TRP A 101 3.99 -0.86 14.38
C TRP A 101 4.18 -2.35 14.68
N THR A 102 5.09 -3.04 13.97
CA THR A 102 5.31 -4.48 14.21
C THR A 102 5.99 -4.75 15.56
N ALA A 103 6.72 -3.76 16.09
CA ALA A 103 7.37 -3.81 17.39
C ALA A 103 6.40 -3.70 18.58
N SER A 104 5.19 -3.15 18.40
CA SER A 104 4.20 -3.07 19.48
C SER A 104 3.74 -4.46 19.90
N SER A 105 3.61 -4.76 21.19
CA SER A 105 3.20 -6.10 21.65
C SER A 105 1.72 -6.42 21.41
N THR A 106 0.90 -5.40 21.15
CA THR A 106 -0.56 -5.52 20.98
C THR A 106 -1.04 -4.86 19.71
N VAL A 107 -2.17 -5.33 19.17
CA VAL A 107 -2.85 -4.67 18.04
C VAL A 107 -3.91 -3.74 18.63
N ASN A 108 -3.54 -2.47 18.80
CA ASN A 108 -4.42 -1.39 19.26
C ASN A 108 -4.68 -0.39 18.12
N PRO A 109 -5.95 -0.11 17.75
CA PRO A 109 -6.29 0.87 16.71
C PRO A 109 -5.67 2.25 16.93
N ASP A 110 -5.65 2.77 18.16
CA ASP A 110 -5.11 4.10 18.45
C ASP A 110 -3.59 4.15 18.27
N GLU A 111 -2.90 3.08 18.65
CA GLU A 111 -1.45 2.95 18.41
C GLU A 111 -1.14 2.85 16.92
N PHE A 112 -1.97 2.13 16.16
CA PHE A 112 -1.83 2.04 14.71
C PHE A 112 -2.02 3.41 14.05
N VAL A 113 -3.08 4.15 14.43
CA VAL A 113 -3.32 5.52 13.95
C VAL A 113 -2.11 6.41 14.26
N GLY A 114 -1.62 6.39 15.50
CA GLY A 114 -0.44 7.16 15.87
C GLY A 114 0.83 6.74 15.10
N ALA A 115 1.01 5.45 14.80
CA ALA A 115 2.12 4.97 13.98
C ALA A 115 2.01 5.44 12.52
N LEU A 116 0.81 5.44 11.97
CA LEU A 116 0.53 5.93 10.62
C LEU A 116 0.74 7.44 10.51
N GLU A 117 0.30 8.22 11.50
CA GLU A 117 0.54 9.66 11.58
C GLU A 117 2.05 9.98 11.61
N ARG A 118 2.82 9.29 12.46
CA ARG A 118 4.28 9.45 12.52
C ARG A 118 4.96 9.03 11.22
N ALA A 119 4.48 7.97 10.57
CA ALA A 119 4.95 7.54 9.27
C ALA A 119 4.74 8.62 8.20
N ALA A 120 3.54 9.22 8.15
CA ALA A 120 3.20 10.30 7.23
C ALA A 120 4.03 11.57 7.49
N VAL A 121 4.21 11.97 8.75
CA VAL A 121 5.09 13.11 9.12
C VAL A 121 6.54 12.85 8.73
N THR A 122 7.02 11.61 8.93
CA THR A 122 8.38 11.22 8.53
C THR A 122 8.54 11.29 7.00
N ALA A 123 7.59 10.74 6.24
CA ALA A 123 7.59 10.80 4.78
C ALA A 123 7.61 12.25 4.28
N ASN A 124 6.75 13.11 4.86
CA ASN A 124 6.75 14.54 4.58
C ASN A 124 8.13 15.16 4.83
N GLY A 125 8.75 14.90 5.99
CA GLY A 125 10.07 15.43 6.32
C GLY A 125 11.20 14.97 5.38
N VAL A 126 11.08 13.79 4.78
CA VAL A 126 12.04 13.28 3.78
C VAL A 126 11.81 13.92 2.41
N ILE A 127 10.56 14.12 2.00
CA ILE A 127 10.21 14.71 0.69
C ILE A 127 10.60 16.19 0.59
N TYR A 128 10.44 16.96 1.67
CA TYR A 128 10.71 18.41 1.68
C TYR A 128 12.16 18.81 1.99
N ARG A 129 13.09 17.85 2.11
CA ARG A 129 14.50 18.11 2.40
C ARG A 129 15.34 18.13 1.14
#